data_AF-A0AA39PCQ8-F1
#
_entry.id   AF-A0AA39PCQ8-F1
#
_cell.length_a   1.000
_cell.length_b   1.000
_cell.length_c   1.000
_cell.angle_alpha   90.00
_cell.angle_beta   90.00
_cell.angle_gamma   90.00
#
_symmetry.space_group_name_H-M   'P 1'
#
loop_
_entity.id
_entity.type
_entity.pdbx_description
1 polymer ?
#
loop_
_entity_poly.entity_id
_entity_poly.type
_entity_poly.pdbx_seq_one_letter_code
_entity_poly.pdbx_strand_id
1 'polypeptide(L)'
;MAPNTRATFGDHLVDQILSKSPNALLYDTRKHGKPNMEKLIHHVVDEYQREVVCVISNNSFTQIVYGLRSRGIFTLGAIFNS
;
A
#
# COMPACT_ATOMS: atom_id res chain seq x y z
N MET A 1 -12.80 0.64 7.29
CA MET A 1 -11.76 1.64 6.94
C MET A 1 -10.56 1.41 7.84
N ALA A 2 -9.34 1.62 7.35
CA ALA A 2 -8.14 1.40 8.16
C ALA A 2 -8.07 2.37 9.35
N PRO A 3 -7.46 2.01 10.47
CA PRO A 3 -7.18 2.95 11.55
C PRO A 3 -6.18 4.01 11.09
N ASN A 4 -6.20 5.20 11.72
CA ASN A 4 -5.25 6.25 11.39
C ASN A 4 -3.84 5.77 11.77
N THR A 5 -2.93 5.78 10.79
CA THR A 5 -1.59 5.19 10.93
C THR A 5 -0.80 5.83 12.07
N ARG A 6 -0.79 7.17 12.19
CA ARG A 6 -0.08 7.87 13.27
C ARG A 6 -0.71 7.59 14.63
N ALA A 7 -2.04 7.57 14.73
CA ALA A 7 -2.73 7.20 15.96
C ALA A 7 -2.48 5.75 16.40
N THR A 8 -2.19 4.84 15.45
CA THR A 8 -1.99 3.41 15.71
C THR A 8 -0.54 3.07 16.03
N PHE A 9 0.40 3.67 15.30
CA PHE A 9 1.82 3.32 15.33
C PHE A 9 2.70 4.40 15.98
N GLY A 10 2.14 5.58 16.27
CA GLY A 10 2.84 6.73 16.84
C GLY A 10 3.64 7.54 15.81
N ASP A 11 3.84 8.82 16.10
CA ASP A 11 4.57 9.73 15.20
C ASP A 11 6.02 9.31 15.00
N HIS A 12 6.70 8.89 16.07
CA HIS A 12 8.12 8.51 16.00
C HIS A 12 8.39 7.40 14.97
N LEU A 13 7.61 6.32 14.96
CA LEU A 13 7.80 5.23 14.00
C LEU A 13 7.46 5.67 12.56
N VAL A 14 6.36 6.41 12.40
CA VAL A 14 5.94 6.90 11.08
C VAL A 14 6.99 7.84 10.50
N ASP A 15 7.52 8.76 11.31
CA ASP A 15 8.53 9.73 10.88
C ASP A 15 9.86 9.03 10.54
N GLN A 16 10.26 7.99 11.29
CA GLN A 16 11.43 7.18 10.94
C GLN A 16 11.28 6.46 9.58
N ILE A 17 10.08 6.00 9.23
CA ILE A 17 9.82 5.38 7.93
C ILE A 17 9.91 6.43 6.83
N LEU A 18 9.23 7.57 7.01
CA LEU A 18 9.22 8.66 6.02
C LEU A 18 10.61 9.27 5.83
N SER A 19 11.43 9.36 6.88
CA SER A 19 12.81 9.85 6.76
C SER A 19 13.71 8.90 5.97
N LYS A 20 13.48 7.58 6.07
CA LYS A 20 14.24 6.56 5.34
C LYS A 20 13.70 6.27 3.94
N SER A 21 12.42 6.54 3.71
CA SER A 21 11.75 6.40 2.43
C SER A 21 10.96 7.67 2.11
N PRO A 22 11.63 8.73 1.62
CA PRO A 22 10.99 10.03 1.35
C PRO A 22 9.87 9.97 0.32
N ASN A 23 9.91 8.95 -0.55
CA ASN A 23 8.93 8.70 -1.59
C ASN A 23 7.76 7.81 -1.13
N ALA A 24 7.71 7.45 0.16
CA ALA A 24 6.62 6.64 0.69
C ALA A 24 5.31 7.44 0.71
N LEU A 25 4.26 6.85 0.12
CA LEU A 25 2.93 7.43 0.15
C LEU A 25 2.19 7.02 1.42
N LEU A 26 1.87 8.00 2.27
CA LEU A 26 0.99 7.81 3.43
C LEU A 26 -0.44 8.24 3.07
N TYR A 27 -1.36 7.28 2.96
CA TYR A 27 -2.75 7.55 2.56
C TYR A 27 -3.75 7.28 3.69
N ASP A 28 -4.40 8.33 4.20
CA ASP A 28 -5.45 8.21 5.23
C ASP A 28 -6.84 8.01 4.61
N THR A 29 -7.32 6.77 4.62
CA THR A 29 -8.65 6.43 4.08
C THR A 29 -9.81 7.04 4.86
N ARG A 30 -9.64 7.47 6.11
CA ARG A 30 -10.69 8.16 6.91
C ARG A 30 -10.86 9.61 6.49
N LYS A 31 -9.78 10.25 6.07
CA LYS A 31 -9.79 11.64 5.58
C LYS A 31 -10.20 11.74 4.11
N HIS A 32 -9.74 10.81 3.28
CA HIS A 32 -9.87 10.89 1.82
C HIS A 32 -10.85 9.86 1.22
N GLY A 33 -11.42 8.99 2.05
CA GLY A 33 -12.18 7.83 1.59
C GLY A 33 -11.25 6.68 1.14
N LYS A 34 -11.81 5.49 0.88
CA LYS A 34 -11.02 4.38 0.31
C LYS A 34 -11.01 4.54 -1.22
N PRO A 35 -9.85 4.77 -1.86
CA PRO A 35 -9.78 4.92 -3.30
C PRO A 35 -9.88 3.55 -3.98
N ASN A 36 -9.95 3.55 -5.31
CA ASN A 36 -9.66 2.33 -6.07
C ASN A 36 -8.17 2.01 -5.92
N MET A 37 -7.88 1.01 -5.09
CA MET A 37 -6.51 0.69 -4.72
C MET A 37 -5.69 0.12 -5.90
N GLU A 38 -6.32 -0.57 -6.86
CA GLU A 38 -5.62 -1.04 -8.06
C GLU A 38 -5.10 0.15 -8.88
N LYS A 39 -5.95 1.15 -9.11
CA LYS A 39 -5.56 2.37 -9.83
C LYS A 39 -4.47 3.13 -9.09
N LEU A 40 -4.56 3.23 -7.76
CA LEU A 40 -3.55 3.89 -6.94
C LEU A 40 -2.19 3.20 -7.08
N ILE A 41 -2.16 1.87 -6.94
CA ILE A 41 -0.91 1.10 -7.04
C ILE A 41 -0.36 1.18 -8.47
N HIS A 42 -1.21 1.10 -9.50
CA HIS A 42 -0.79 1.24 -10.88
C HIS A 42 -0.13 2.60 -11.13
N HIS A 43 -0.73 3.69 -10.63
CA HIS A 43 -0.13 5.02 -10.76
C HIS A 43 1.24 5.10 -10.10
N VAL A 44 1.39 4.52 -8.90
CA VAL A 44 2.68 4.44 -8.21
C VAL A 44 3.69 3.57 -9.00
N VAL A 45 3.27 2.45 -9.57
CA VAL A 45 4.16 1.60 -10.39
C VAL A 45 4.65 2.36 -11.62
N ASP A 46 3.76 3.09 -12.30
CA ASP A 46 4.10 3.89 -13.47
C ASP A 46 5.02 5.07 -13.12
N GLU A 47 4.69 5.83 -12.08
CA GLU A 47 5.48 7.00 -11.66
C GLU A 47 6.89 6.61 -11.22
N TYR A 48 7.01 5.47 -10.55
CA TYR A 48 8.26 5.05 -9.92
C TYR A 48 9.00 3.94 -10.69
N GLN A 49 8.48 3.53 -11.86
CA GLN A 49 9.04 2.50 -12.75
C GLN A 49 9.46 1.23 -12.00
N ARG A 50 8.57 0.69 -11.16
CA ARG A 50 8.89 -0.42 -10.25
C ARG A 50 8.73 -1.77 -10.93
N GLU A 51 9.73 -2.63 -10.80
CA GLU A 51 9.73 -3.98 -11.37
C GLU A 51 8.80 -4.95 -10.63
N VAL A 52 8.57 -4.72 -9.33
CA VAL A 52 7.82 -5.62 -8.45
C VAL A 52 6.97 -4.84 -7.45
N VAL A 53 5.75 -5.34 -7.19
CA VAL A 53 4.89 -4.89 -6.09
C VAL A 53 4.82 -5.98 -5.02
N CYS A 54 5.12 -5.64 -3.76
CA CYS A 54 4.86 -6.52 -2.62
C CYS A 54 3.66 -5.99 -1.84
N VAL A 55 2.64 -6.83 -1.64
CA VAL A 55 1.44 -6.50 -0.87
C VAL A 55 1.50 -7.23 0.46
N ILE A 56 1.64 -6.47 1.55
CA ILE A 56 1.57 -6.98 2.92
C ILE A 56 0.20 -6.58 3.50
N SER A 57 -0.71 -7.54 3.61
CA SER A 57 -2.08 -7.26 4.07
C SER A 57 -2.80 -8.51 4.55
N ASN A 58 -3.95 -8.31 5.19
CA ASN A 58 -4.86 -9.38 5.60
C ASN A 58 -5.60 -9.94 4.37
N ASN A 59 -6.11 -11.17 4.49
CA ASN A 59 -6.69 -11.95 3.37
C ASN A 59 -7.77 -11.24 2.54
N SER A 60 -8.56 -10.34 3.14
CA SER A 60 -9.61 -9.61 2.42
C SER A 60 -9.07 -8.62 1.39
N PHE A 61 -7.82 -8.17 1.53
CA PHE A 61 -7.17 -7.23 0.63
C PHE A 61 -6.34 -7.93 -0.47
N THR A 62 -6.03 -9.21 -0.29
CA THR A 62 -5.21 -10.02 -1.21
C THR A 62 -5.82 -10.14 -2.62
N GLN A 63 -7.13 -9.91 -2.79
CA GLN A 63 -7.76 -9.90 -4.12
C GLN A 63 -7.12 -8.90 -5.09
N ILE A 64 -6.50 -7.84 -4.58
CA ILE A 64 -5.80 -6.84 -5.39
C ILE A 64 -4.59 -7.43 -6.13
N VAL A 65 -3.98 -8.49 -5.59
CA VAL A 65 -2.84 -9.17 -6.23
C VAL A 65 -3.27 -9.74 -7.57
N TYR A 66 -4.46 -10.33 -7.66
CA TYR A 66 -4.99 -10.83 -8.93
C TYR A 66 -5.26 -9.70 -9.92
N GLY A 67 -5.84 -8.59 -9.46
CA GLY A 67 -6.12 -7.40 -10.29
C GLY A 67 -4.87 -6.72 -10.83
N LEU A 68 -3.76 -6.74 -10.08
CA LEU A 68 -2.47 -6.21 -10.53
C LEU A 68 -1.76 -7.18 -11.49
N ARG A 69 -1.77 -8.48 -11.20
CA ARG A 69 -1.15 -9.49 -12.06
C ARG A 69 -1.83 -9.61 -13.42
N SER A 70 -3.16 -9.47 -13.48
CA SER A 70 -3.88 -9.47 -14.76
C SER A 70 -3.52 -8.29 -15.67
N ARG A 71 -2.98 -7.21 -15.10
CA ARG A 71 -2.48 -6.02 -15.80
C ARG A 71 -0.98 -6.10 -16.12
N GLY A 72 -0.35 -7.25 -15.92
CA GLY A 72 1.07 -7.48 -16.22
C GLY A 72 2.03 -7.02 -15.12
N ILE A 73 1.54 -6.55 -13.97
CA ILE A 73 2.40 -6.11 -12.86
C ILE A 73 2.82 -7.33 -12.04
N PHE A 74 4.13 -7.60 -11.98
CA PHE A 74 4.64 -8.66 -11.13
C PHE A 74 4.39 -8.33 -9.66
N THR A 75 3.49 -9.08 -9.03
CA THR A 75 3.01 -8.80 -7.67
C THR A 75 3.16 -10.03 -6.78
N LEU A 76 3.80 -9.82 -5.62
CA LEU A 76 3.96 -10.80 -4.56
C LEU A 76 2.97 -10.50 -3.44
N GLY A 77 2.13 -11.46 -3.08
CA GLY A 77 1.22 -11.35 -1.94
C GLY A 77 1.87 -11.96 -0.70
N ALA A 78 2.34 -11.14 0.23
CA ALA A 78 2.74 -11.59 1.56
C ALA A 78 1.50 -11.57 2.47
N ILE A 79 0.98 -12.75 2.76
CA ILE A 79 -0.17 -12.90 3.66
C ILE A 79 0.32 -12.74 5.09
N PHE A 80 -0.20 -11.73 5.80
CA PHE A 80 -0.14 -11.71 7.25
C PHE A 80 -1.43 -12.34 7.79
N ASN A 81 -1.29 -13.47 8.49
CA ASN A 81 -2.36 -14.06 9.28
C ASN A 81 -2.47 -13.27 10.60
N SER A 82 -3.27 -12.21 10.59
CA SER A 82 -3.85 -11.67 11.84
C SER A 82 -5.28 -12.13 11.99
#